data_AF-A0A7Y4VNL0-F1
#
_entry.id   AF-A0A7Y4VNL0-F1
#
_cell.length_a   1.000
_cell.length_b   1.000
_cell.length_c   1.000
_cell.angle_alpha   90.00
_cell.angle_beta   90.00
_cell.angle_gamma   90.00
#
_symmetry.space_group_name_H-M   'P 1'
#
loop_
_entity.id
_entity.type
_entity.pdbx_description
1 polymer ?
#
loop_
_entity_poly.entity_id
_entity_poly.type
_entity_poly.pdbx_seq_one_letter_code
_entity_poly.pdbx_strand_id
1 'polypeptide(L)'
;VEGYPVYAVHQDAMAPMALFAAMDACGGDYSDAIVRGVQWMLSAPELIGGSLIDREADIIWRKVARHEPGKLSRGAQALASRVHRSLRVPGLGKMFRAGRIDYESRPYHMGWILHAFSPSRMEQWPVTRA
;
A
#
# COMPACT_ATOMS: atom_id res chain seq x y z
N VAL A 1 9.29 5.77 9.44
CA VAL A 1 8.65 4.72 8.63
C VAL A 1 9.49 4.50 7.37
N GLU A 2 9.73 3.25 6.98
CA GLU A 2 10.41 2.92 5.71
C GLU A 2 9.36 3.04 4.58
N GLY A 3 9.64 3.80 3.52
CA GLY A 3 8.65 4.10 2.48
C GLY A 3 8.31 2.92 1.55
N TYR A 4 9.09 1.84 1.57
CA TYR A 4 8.91 0.66 0.70
C TYR A 4 9.29 -0.63 1.43
N PRO A 5 8.68 -1.78 1.08
CA PRO A 5 7.65 -1.93 0.04
C PRO A 5 6.27 -1.38 0.46
N VAL A 6 5.48 -0.96 -0.52
CA VAL A 6 4.08 -0.55 -0.34
C VAL A 6 3.19 -1.68 -0.85
N TYR A 7 2.40 -2.29 0.05
CA TYR A 7 1.59 -3.46 -0.23
C TYR A 7 0.18 -3.09 -0.70
N ALA A 8 -0.32 -3.82 -1.70
CA ALA A 8 -1.70 -3.67 -2.19
C ALA A 8 -2.73 -3.90 -1.08
N VAL A 9 -2.58 -5.00 -0.31
CA VAL A 9 -3.50 -5.34 0.81
C VAL A 9 -3.63 -4.25 1.87
N HIS A 10 -2.65 -3.36 2.01
CA HIS A 10 -2.78 -2.21 2.90
C HIS A 10 -3.65 -1.11 2.28
N GLN A 11 -3.56 -0.91 0.96
CA GLN A 11 -4.29 0.14 0.26
C GLN A 11 -5.75 -0.22 0.02
N ASP A 12 -6.05 -1.47 -0.33
CA ASP A 12 -7.38 -1.93 -0.74
C ASP A 12 -8.12 -2.79 0.28
N ALA A 13 -7.55 -2.97 1.48
CA ALA A 13 -8.21 -3.77 2.49
C ALA A 13 -7.92 -3.33 3.92
N MET A 14 -6.68 -3.48 4.40
CA MET A 14 -6.37 -3.26 5.81
C MET A 14 -6.49 -1.80 6.24
N ALA A 15 -6.05 -0.83 5.42
CA ALA A 15 -6.26 0.58 5.75
C ALA A 15 -7.74 0.97 5.63
N PRO A 16 -8.48 0.61 4.57
CA PRO A 16 -9.93 0.83 4.53
C PRO A 16 -10.66 0.27 5.75
N MET A 17 -10.38 -0.99 6.14
CA MET A 17 -10.95 -1.61 7.34
C MET A 17 -10.66 -0.77 8.60
N ALA A 18 -9.40 -0.38 8.80
CA ALA A 18 -9.02 0.40 9.99
C ALA A 18 -9.63 1.80 9.99
N LEU A 19 -9.71 2.45 8.82
CA LEU A 19 -10.29 3.78 8.67
C LEU A 19 -11.80 3.76 8.87
N PHE A 20 -12.50 2.76 8.35
CA PHE A 20 -13.93 2.58 8.64
C PHE A 20 -14.19 2.37 10.13
N ALA A 21 -13.41 1.50 10.79
CA ALA A 21 -13.53 1.31 12.24
C ALA A 21 -13.27 2.61 13.01
N ALA A 22 -12.33 3.44 12.56
CA ALA A 22 -12.08 4.76 13.15
C ALA A 22 -13.24 5.74 12.92
N MET A 23 -13.86 5.77 11.72
CA MET A 23 -15.05 6.58 11.46
C MET A 23 -16.20 6.18 12.40
N ASP A 24 -16.45 4.88 12.56
CA ASP A 24 -17.52 4.39 13.42
C ASP A 24 -17.28 4.72 14.90
N ALA A 25 -16.04 4.55 15.38
CA ALA A 25 -15.71 4.66 16.79
C ALA A 25 -15.45 6.10 17.25
N CYS A 26 -14.88 6.94 16.38
CA CYS A 26 -14.38 8.26 16.74
C CYS A 26 -15.02 9.39 15.92
N GLY A 27 -15.84 9.06 14.92
CA GLY A 27 -16.30 10.04 13.95
C GLY A 27 -15.18 10.52 13.01
N GLY A 28 -15.54 11.46 12.13
CA GLY A 28 -14.68 11.96 11.06
C GLY A 28 -14.91 11.25 9.73
N ASP A 29 -14.39 11.83 8.66
CA ASP A 29 -14.47 11.28 7.31
C ASP A 29 -13.06 11.05 6.76
N TYR A 30 -12.76 9.79 6.46
CA TYR A 30 -11.50 9.36 5.83
C TYR A 30 -11.72 8.73 4.45
N SER A 31 -12.90 8.93 3.85
CA SER A 31 -13.26 8.41 2.52
C SER A 31 -12.22 8.80 1.48
N ASP A 32 -11.77 10.06 1.50
CA ASP A 32 -10.72 10.55 0.62
C ASP A 32 -9.39 9.80 0.78
N ALA A 33 -9.03 9.40 2.00
CA ALA A 33 -7.81 8.65 2.24
C ALA A 33 -7.91 7.22 1.67
N ILE A 34 -9.08 6.60 1.83
CA ILE A 34 -9.40 5.28 1.25
C ILE A 34 -9.33 5.34 -0.27
N VAL A 35 -10.03 6.32 -0.88
CA VAL A 35 -10.08 6.50 -2.34
C VAL A 35 -8.68 6.74 -2.90
N ARG A 36 -7.86 7.60 -2.29
CA ARG A 36 -6.48 7.83 -2.73
C ARG A 36 -5.62 6.57 -2.67
N GLY A 37 -5.78 5.74 -1.64
CA GLY A 37 -5.05 4.48 -1.53
C GLY A 37 -5.39 3.52 -2.66
N VAL A 38 -6.68 3.33 -2.93
CA VAL A 38 -7.17 2.48 -4.03
C VAL A 38 -6.75 3.04 -5.39
N GLN A 39 -6.86 4.35 -5.60
CA GLN A 39 -6.42 5.02 -6.83
C GLN A 39 -4.91 4.86 -7.06
N TRP A 40 -4.09 4.94 -6.01
CA TRP A 40 -2.65 4.72 -6.12
C TRP A 40 -2.34 3.32 -6.69
N MET A 41 -3.16 2.29 -6.43
CA MET A 41 -2.91 0.97 -7.01
C MET A 41 -3.12 0.92 -8.53
N LEU A 42 -4.00 1.76 -9.07
CA LEU A 42 -4.28 1.86 -10.51
C LEU A 42 -3.18 2.62 -11.25
N SER A 43 -2.56 3.61 -10.59
CA SER A 43 -1.64 4.55 -11.23
C SER A 43 -0.49 4.97 -10.31
N ALA A 44 0.15 3.98 -9.68
CA ALA A 44 1.29 4.23 -8.79
C ALA A 44 2.40 4.96 -9.59
N PRO A 45 2.79 6.18 -9.18
CA PRO A 45 3.72 7.00 -9.97
C PRO A 45 5.10 6.33 -10.11
N GLU A 46 5.45 5.41 -9.22
CA GLU A 46 6.71 4.66 -9.27
C GLU A 46 6.76 3.60 -10.36
N LEU A 47 5.62 3.21 -10.93
CA LEU A 47 5.52 2.14 -11.92
C LEU A 47 5.56 2.63 -13.38
N ILE A 48 5.68 3.94 -13.63
CA ILE A 48 5.81 4.55 -14.97
C ILE A 48 4.75 3.97 -15.93
N GLY A 49 3.47 4.05 -15.53
CA GLY A 49 2.34 3.51 -16.32
C GLY A 49 1.93 2.08 -16.01
N GLY A 50 2.60 1.41 -15.06
CA GLY A 50 2.15 0.12 -14.52
C GLY A 50 1.06 0.26 -13.44
N SER A 51 0.31 -0.82 -13.26
CA SER A 51 -0.77 -0.95 -12.27
C SER A 51 -0.53 -2.19 -11.42
N LEU A 52 -0.87 -2.13 -10.12
CA LEU A 52 -0.95 -3.33 -9.28
C LEU A 52 -2.21 -4.15 -9.57
N ILE A 53 -3.23 -3.55 -10.18
CA ILE A 53 -4.43 -4.24 -10.65
C ILE A 53 -4.21 -4.67 -12.10
N ASP A 54 -4.16 -5.96 -12.33
CA ASP A 54 -4.06 -6.57 -13.65
C ASP A 54 -5.41 -7.21 -14.02
N ARG A 55 -6.09 -6.57 -14.96
CA ARG A 55 -7.42 -6.99 -15.41
C ARG A 55 -7.38 -8.12 -16.43
N GLU A 56 -6.25 -8.34 -17.09
CA GLU A 56 -6.11 -9.44 -18.05
C GLU A 56 -5.88 -10.76 -17.30
N ALA A 57 -5.14 -10.71 -16.20
CA ALA A 57 -4.87 -11.85 -15.34
C ALA A 57 -5.85 -12.00 -14.14
N ASP A 58 -6.86 -11.12 -14.03
CA ASP A 58 -7.82 -11.07 -12.91
C ASP A 58 -7.15 -11.12 -11.52
N ILE A 59 -6.07 -10.36 -11.34
CA ILE A 59 -5.24 -10.43 -10.13
C ILE A 59 -4.80 -9.04 -9.65
N ILE A 60 -4.68 -8.91 -8.33
CA ILE A 60 -4.03 -7.78 -7.67
C ILE A 60 -2.65 -8.23 -7.21
N TRP A 61 -1.61 -7.61 -7.77
CA TRP A 61 -0.22 -7.87 -7.45
C TRP A 61 0.14 -7.37 -6.06
N ARG A 62 1.03 -8.10 -5.39
CA ARG A 62 1.26 -7.98 -3.95
C ARG A 62 1.73 -6.61 -3.50
N LYS A 63 2.72 -6.02 -4.18
CA LYS A 63 3.37 -4.78 -3.73
C LYS A 63 4.24 -4.12 -4.80
N VAL A 64 4.48 -2.82 -4.61
CA VAL A 64 5.61 -2.10 -5.20
C VAL A 64 6.82 -2.22 -4.27
N ALA A 65 7.95 -2.66 -4.79
CA ALA A 65 9.20 -2.85 -4.06
C ALA A 65 10.36 -2.04 -4.63
N ARG A 66 11.40 -1.86 -3.81
CA ARG A 66 12.70 -1.34 -4.25
C ARG A 66 13.44 -2.38 -5.07
N HIS A 67 14.17 -1.91 -6.07
CA HIS A 67 15.23 -2.70 -6.69
C HIS A 67 16.44 -2.67 -5.76
N GLU A 68 16.69 -3.75 -5.01
CA GLU A 68 17.91 -3.90 -4.20
C GLU A 68 18.32 -5.37 -4.11
N PRO A 69 19.63 -5.69 -4.19
CA PRO A 69 20.11 -7.02 -3.85
C PRO A 69 19.99 -7.24 -2.33
N GLY A 70 19.55 -8.43 -1.90
CA GLY A 70 19.72 -8.90 -0.52
C GLY A 70 19.16 -8.03 0.61
N LYS A 71 18.24 -7.08 0.35
CA LYS A 71 17.73 -6.10 1.34
C LYS A 71 18.81 -5.18 1.91
N LEU A 72 19.84 -4.86 1.11
CA LEU A 72 20.99 -4.04 1.54
C LEU A 72 20.58 -2.68 2.11
N SER A 73 19.56 -2.03 1.55
CA SER A 73 19.07 -0.73 2.02
C SER A 73 18.52 -0.82 3.44
N ARG A 74 17.80 -1.89 3.75
CA ARG A 74 17.31 -2.17 5.11
C ARG A 74 18.47 -2.40 6.08
N GLY A 75 19.49 -3.16 5.68
CA GLY A 75 20.68 -3.39 6.49
C GLY A 75 21.45 -2.10 6.80
N ALA A 76 21.70 -1.29 5.78
CA ALA A 76 22.38 0.00 5.91
C ALA A 76 21.59 0.98 6.79
N GLN A 77 20.27 1.06 6.59
CA GLN A 77 19.41 1.92 7.41
C GLN A 77 19.31 1.42 8.86
N ALA A 78 19.32 0.10 9.11
CA ALA A 78 19.33 -0.46 10.45
C ALA A 78 20.63 -0.10 11.20
N LEU A 79 21.78 -0.19 10.55
CA LEU A 79 23.06 0.25 11.11
C LEU A 79 23.06 1.75 11.44
N ALA A 80 22.59 2.60 10.51
CA ALA A 80 22.49 4.04 10.76
C ALA A 80 21.56 4.36 11.94
N SER A 81 20.44 3.65 12.05
CA SER A 81 19.45 3.83 13.13
C SER A 81 19.97 3.37 14.50
N ARG A 82 20.97 2.46 14.55
CA ARG A 82 21.68 2.10 15.79
C ARG A 82 22.55 3.25 16.32
N VAL A 83 23.08 4.09 15.44
CA VAL A 83 23.86 5.27 15.82
C VAL A 83 22.93 6.39 16.29
N HIS A 84 21.88 6.69 15.52
CA HIS A 84 20.86 7.66 15.93
C HIS A 84 19.55 7.38 15.20
N ARG A 85 18.41 7.47 15.90
CA ARG A 85 17.10 7.09 15.33
C ARG A 85 16.66 7.96 14.15
N SER A 86 17.14 9.20 14.07
CA SER A 86 16.83 10.11 12.96
C SER A 86 17.82 10.02 11.79
N LEU A 87 18.93 9.29 11.94
CA LEU A 87 19.95 9.18 10.90
C LEU A 87 19.40 8.39 9.71
N ARG A 88 19.46 9.00 8.53
CA ARG A 88 19.10 8.39 7.25
C ARG A 88 20.36 8.24 6.42
N VAL A 89 20.53 7.10 5.77
CA VAL A 89 21.64 6.90 4.83
C VAL A 89 21.37 7.78 3.60
N PRO A 90 22.18 8.81 3.34
CA PRO A 90 21.96 9.70 2.19
C PRO A 90 22.10 8.91 0.88
N GLY A 91 21.29 9.25 -0.13
CA GLY A 91 21.40 8.69 -1.48
C GLY A 91 20.83 7.28 -1.68
N LEU A 92 20.52 6.55 -0.61
CA LEU A 92 20.02 5.17 -0.67
C LEU A 92 18.73 5.04 -1.50
N GLY A 93 17.82 6.00 -1.34
CA GLY A 93 16.57 6.04 -2.11
C GLY A 93 16.73 6.38 -3.60
N LYS A 94 17.86 7.00 -3.98
CA LYS A 94 18.20 7.29 -5.38
C LYS A 94 18.87 6.09 -6.05
N MET A 95 19.70 5.36 -5.31
CA MET A 95 20.38 4.15 -5.80
C MET A 95 19.42 2.97 -5.93
N PHE A 96 18.52 2.80 -4.96
CA PHE A 96 17.54 1.71 -4.93
C PHE A 96 16.13 2.27 -5.04
N ARG A 97 15.79 2.74 -6.25
CA ARG A 97 14.46 3.30 -6.54
C ARG A 97 13.39 2.23 -6.41
N ALA A 98 12.22 2.65 -5.93
CA ALA A 98 11.01 1.86 -6.06
C ALA A 98 10.58 1.84 -7.53
N GLY A 99 9.94 0.75 -7.94
CA GLY A 99 9.44 0.60 -9.30
C GLY A 99 9.33 -0.84 -9.80
N ARG A 100 9.53 -1.85 -8.94
CA ARG A 100 9.28 -3.25 -9.30
C ARG A 100 7.98 -3.73 -8.68
N ILE A 101 7.14 -4.36 -9.49
CA ILE A 101 6.01 -5.15 -9.04
C ILE A 101 6.54 -6.50 -8.56
N ASP A 102 6.03 -6.94 -7.42
CA ASP A 102 6.13 -8.33 -6.96
C ASP A 102 4.93 -9.10 -7.53
N TYR A 103 5.17 -9.90 -8.58
CA TYR A 103 4.15 -10.69 -9.28
C TYR A 103 3.75 -11.94 -8.48
N GLU A 104 3.22 -11.68 -7.29
CA GLU A 104 2.64 -12.65 -6.37
C GLU A 104 1.29 -12.07 -5.91
N SER A 105 0.36 -12.92 -5.47
CA SER A 105 -0.75 -12.50 -4.62
C SER A 105 -0.84 -13.42 -3.41
N ARG A 106 -1.31 -12.89 -2.27
CA ARG A 106 -1.44 -13.68 -1.04
C ARG A 106 -2.85 -14.26 -0.98
N PRO A 107 -3.02 -15.53 -0.58
CA PRO A 107 -4.34 -16.19 -0.60
C PRO A 107 -5.37 -15.50 0.29
N TYR A 108 -4.92 -14.78 1.33
CA TYR A 108 -5.80 -14.03 2.23
C TYR A 108 -6.24 -12.67 1.69
N HIS A 109 -5.63 -12.15 0.62
CA HIS A 109 -5.81 -10.75 0.19
C HIS A 109 -7.28 -10.47 -0.13
N MET A 110 -7.92 -11.32 -0.93
CA MET A 110 -9.35 -11.20 -1.26
C MET A 110 -10.25 -11.24 -0.02
N GLY A 111 -9.92 -12.10 0.96
CA GLY A 111 -10.67 -12.18 2.22
C GLY A 111 -10.66 -10.87 3.00
N TRP A 112 -9.53 -10.15 3.00
CA TRP A 112 -9.46 -8.84 3.63
C TRP A 112 -10.26 -7.78 2.88
N ILE A 113 -10.29 -7.82 1.54
CA ILE A 113 -11.09 -6.89 0.72
C ILE A 113 -12.58 -7.08 1.06
N LEU A 114 -13.06 -8.33 1.06
CA LEU A 114 -14.45 -8.65 1.42
C LEU A 114 -14.78 -8.27 2.87
N HIS A 115 -13.82 -8.37 3.78
CA HIS A 115 -14.00 -7.93 5.16
C HIS A 115 -14.11 -6.40 5.27
N ALA A 116 -13.22 -5.66 4.60
CA ALA A 116 -13.20 -4.20 4.62
C ALA A 116 -14.44 -3.60 3.93
N PHE A 117 -14.86 -4.18 2.81
CA PHE A 117 -15.97 -3.73 1.97
C PHE A 117 -17.14 -4.72 1.96
N SER A 118 -17.55 -5.17 3.15
CA SER A 118 -18.73 -6.03 3.27
C SER A 118 -19.98 -5.34 2.67
N PRO A 119 -21.01 -6.10 2.24
CA PRO A 119 -22.24 -5.51 1.69
C PRO A 119 -22.86 -4.43 2.59
N SER A 120 -22.94 -4.70 3.90
CA SER A 120 -23.44 -3.75 4.90
C SER A 120 -22.61 -2.45 4.98
N ARG A 121 -21.27 -2.55 4.83
CA ARG A 121 -20.41 -1.37 4.78
C ARG A 121 -20.67 -0.57 3.51
N MET A 122 -20.81 -1.23 2.36
CA MET A 122 -21.04 -0.56 1.08
C MET A 122 -22.39 0.15 1.02
N GLU A 123 -23.41 -0.36 1.71
CA GLU A 123 -24.69 0.32 1.86
C GLU A 123 -24.59 1.61 2.70
N GLN A 124 -23.77 1.59 3.75
CA GLN A 124 -23.55 2.74 4.64
C GLN A 124 -22.57 3.76 4.07
N TRP A 125 -21.71 3.33 3.14
CA TRP A 125 -20.75 4.17 2.44
C TRP A 125 -21.13 4.27 0.96
N PRO A 126 -22.22 5.00 0.63
CA PRO A 126 -22.55 5.30 -0.75
C PRO A 126 -21.46 6.23 -1.28
N VAL A 127 -20.48 5.67 -1.98
CA VAL A 127 -19.51 6.45 -2.73
C VAL A 127 -20.31 7.27 -3.74
N THR A 128 -20.47 8.57 -3.47
CA THR A 128 -20.99 9.51 -4.46
C THR A 128 -20.04 9.42 -5.64
N ARG A 129 -20.49 8.84 -6.75
CA ARG A 129 -19.69 8.72 -7.98
C ARG A 129 -19.19 10.12 -8.34
N ALA A 130 -17.88 10.35 -8.20
CA ALA A 130 -17.21 11.46 -8.85
C ALA A 130 -17.04 11.14 -10.34
#